data_AF-A0A438BXC4-F1
#
_entry.id   AF-A0A438BXC4-F1
#
_cell.length_a   1.000
_cell.length_b   1.000
_cell.length_c   1.000
_cell.angle_alpha   90.00
_cell.angle_beta   90.00
_cell.angle_gamma   90.00
#
_symmetry.space_group_name_H-M   'P 1'
#
loop_
_entity.id
_entity.type
_entity.pdbx_description
1 polymer ?
#
loop_
_entity_poly.entity_id
_entity_poly.type
_entity_poly.pdbx_seq_one_letter_code
_entity_poly.pdbx_strand_id
1 'polypeptide(L)'
;MGMEVLSAFIRRAVEGGCISGCRIQRGRGQAVNISHLLFADDAIVFCEAKKDDMTFLSWILCWFEAASGLRINLAKSEIIPVGEVEEILEMAVELGCKVGKLPSTYLGLPLGAPNKAGACGMGWKKG
;
A
#
# COMPACT_ATOMS: atom_id res chain seq x y z
N MET A 1 4.29 -18.48 5.46
CA MET A 1 5.52 -18.02 6.12
C MET A 1 6.14 -16.82 5.42
N GLY A 2 6.25 -16.79 4.08
CA GLY A 2 6.82 -15.64 3.35
C GLY A 2 6.21 -14.28 3.70
N MET A 3 4.88 -14.13 3.67
CA MET A 3 4.25 -12.83 3.96
C MET A 3 4.48 -12.32 5.39
N GLU A 4 4.72 -13.21 6.36
CA GLU A 4 5.12 -12.81 7.72
C GLU A 4 6.49 -12.11 7.72
N VAL A 5 7.40 -12.55 6.84
CA VAL A 5 8.71 -11.91 6.64
C VAL A 5 8.54 -10.51 6.06
N LEU A 6 7.67 -10.35 5.06
CA LEU A 6 7.34 -9.03 4.51
C LEU A 6 6.73 -8.12 5.57
N SER A 7 5.78 -8.62 6.36
CA SER A 7 5.20 -7.89 7.50
C SER A 7 6.27 -7.44 8.48
N ALA A 8 7.22 -8.32 8.83
CA ALA A 8 8.30 -8.01 9.75
C ALA A 8 9.23 -6.92 9.20
N PHE A 9 9.59 -6.95 7.91
CA PHE A 9 10.39 -5.90 7.29
C PHE A 9 9.68 -4.55 7.30
N ILE A 10 8.40 -4.51 6.91
CA ILE A 10 7.62 -3.27 6.89
C ILE A 10 7.48 -2.71 8.32
N ARG A 11 7.18 -3.56 9.32
CA ARG A 11 7.09 -3.11 10.72
C ARG A 11 8.40 -2.49 11.20
N ARG A 12 9.55 -3.12 10.91
CA ARG A 12 10.85 -2.58 11.27
C ARG A 12 11.14 -1.25 10.57
N ALA A 13 10.75 -1.09 9.31
CA ALA A 13 10.91 0.16 8.58
C ALA A 13 10.04 1.29 9.18
N VAL A 14 8.82 0.96 9.61
CA VAL A 14 7.93 1.91 10.30
C VAL A 14 8.46 2.28 11.68
N GLU A 15 8.90 1.30 12.47
CA GLU A 15 9.53 1.53 13.78
C GLU A 15 10.81 2.37 13.67
N GLY A 16 11.58 2.18 12.60
CA GLY A 16 12.76 2.98 12.27
C GLY A 16 12.46 4.34 11.63
N GLY A 17 11.19 4.69 11.41
CA GLY A 17 10.80 5.95 10.78
C GLY A 17 11.15 6.09 9.30
N CYS A 18 11.53 4.99 8.63
CA CYS A 18 11.89 4.94 7.22
C CYS A 18 10.66 4.90 6.30
N ILE A 19 9.53 4.39 6.82
CA ILE A 19 8.24 4.38 6.13
C ILE A 19 7.19 4.97 7.07
N SER A 20 6.47 5.96 6.56
CA SER A 20 5.28 6.48 7.22
C SER A 20 4.08 5.56 6.98
N GLY A 21 3.22 5.36 7.98
CA GLY A 21 1.98 4.58 7.79
C GLY A 21 0.78 5.50 7.55
N CYS A 22 -0.35 4.93 7.13
CA CYS A 22 -1.61 5.66 7.03
C CYS A 22 -2.29 5.75 8.41
N ARG A 23 -2.41 6.97 8.93
CA ARG A 23 -3.12 7.23 10.19
C ARG A 23 -4.62 7.34 9.95
N ILE A 24 -5.37 6.34 10.40
CA ILE A 24 -6.83 6.32 10.32
C ILE A 24 -7.41 6.73 11.67
N GLN A 25 -8.13 7.85 11.69
CA GLN A 25 -8.86 8.31 12.86
C GLN A 25 -10.33 7.88 12.78
N ARG A 26 -10.78 7.06 13.73
CA ARG A 26 -12.17 6.61 13.82
C ARG A 26 -12.94 7.46 14.83
N GLY A 27 -13.55 8.55 14.37
CA GLY A 27 -14.37 9.43 15.20
C GLY A 27 -13.60 10.03 16.39
N ARG A 28 -14.14 9.89 17.62
CA ARG A 28 -13.51 10.34 18.88
C ARG A 28 -12.50 9.33 19.46
N GLY A 29 -12.22 8.23 18.76
CA GLY A 29 -11.31 7.18 19.22
C GLY A 29 -9.83 7.46 18.96
N GLN A 30 -8.97 6.60 19.50
CA GLN A 30 -7.53 6.62 19.24
C GLN A 30 -7.26 6.38 17.75
N ALA A 31 -6.38 7.19 17.16
CA ALA A 31 -5.96 7.00 15.79
C ALA A 31 -5.11 5.73 15.67
N VAL A 32 -5.43 4.90 14.68
CA VAL A 32 -4.67 3.68 14.37
C VAL A 32 -3.76 3.96 13.19
N ASN A 33 -2.49 3.58 13.29
CA ASN A 33 -1.56 3.67 12.17
C ASN A 33 -1.53 2.32 11.44
N ILE A 34 -1.89 2.32 10.16
CA ILE A 34 -1.89 1.13 9.31
C ILE A 34 -0.82 1.31 8.24
N SER A 35 0.19 0.45 8.24
CA SER A 35 1.25 0.45 7.22
C SER A 35 1.07 -0.62 6.15
N HIS A 36 0.37 -1.72 6.44
CA HIS A 36 0.16 -2.79 5.47
C HIS A 36 -1.07 -3.64 5.79
N LEU A 37 -1.64 -4.24 4.75
CA LEU A 37 -2.67 -5.27 4.81
C LEU A 37 -2.20 -6.46 3.96
N LEU A 38 -2.26 -7.65 4.52
CA LEU A 38 -1.80 -8.87 3.86
C LEU A 38 -2.94 -9.90 3.88
N PHE A 39 -3.17 -10.56 2.75
CA PHE A 39 -4.08 -11.69 2.65
C PHE A 39 -3.55 -12.71 1.65
N ALA A 40 -3.29 -13.94 2.10
CA ALA A 40 -2.65 -14.98 1.29
C ALA A 40 -1.34 -14.48 0.65
N ASP A 41 -1.32 -14.28 -0.67
CA ASP A 41 -0.21 -13.74 -1.47
C ASP A 41 -0.40 -12.28 -1.89
N ASP A 42 -1.56 -11.68 -1.61
CA ASP A 42 -1.83 -10.27 -1.91
C ASP A 42 -1.41 -9.36 -0.74
N ALA A 43 -0.78 -8.23 -1.09
CA ALA A 43 -0.33 -7.23 -0.13
C ALA A 43 -0.67 -5.81 -0.60
N ILE A 44 -1.14 -4.99 0.34
CA ILE A 44 -1.23 -3.55 0.21
C ILE A 44 -0.28 -2.93 1.23
N VAL A 45 0.55 -2.00 0.77
CA VAL A 45 1.43 -1.21 1.64
C VAL A 45 0.98 0.25 1.57
N PHE A 46 0.78 0.86 2.72
CA PHE A 46 0.44 2.27 2.88
C PHE A 46 1.68 3.05 3.29
N CYS A 47 1.98 4.10 2.54
CA CYS A 47 3.07 5.02 2.79
C CYS A 47 2.72 6.43 2.29
N GLU A 48 3.40 7.45 2.82
CA GLU A 48 3.31 8.79 2.25
C GLU A 48 4.00 8.84 0.88
N ALA A 49 3.51 9.73 0.02
CA ALA A 49 4.08 9.97 -1.30
C ALA A 49 5.38 10.78 -1.21
N LYS A 50 6.40 10.19 -0.59
CA LYS A 50 7.76 10.73 -0.47
C LYS A 50 8.72 9.84 -1.23
N LYS A 51 9.65 10.45 -1.93
CA LYS A 51 10.69 9.74 -2.69
C LYS A 51 11.51 8.80 -1.79
N ASP A 52 11.88 9.29 -0.60
CA ASP A 52 12.61 8.48 0.39
C ASP A 52 11.81 7.23 0.79
N ASP A 53 10.52 7.35 1.11
CA ASP A 53 9.64 6.23 1.46
C ASP A 53 9.57 5.19 0.30
N MET A 54 9.55 5.65 -0.96
CA MET A 54 9.58 4.76 -2.14
C MET A 54 10.90 4.02 -2.27
N THR A 55 12.02 4.72 -2.08
CA THR A 55 13.34 4.10 -2.08
C THR A 55 13.41 3.01 -1.02
N PHE A 56 13.03 3.32 0.23
CA PHE A 56 13.00 2.35 1.32
C PHE A 56 12.10 1.15 1.01
N LEU A 57 10.93 1.40 0.42
CA LEU A 57 10.03 0.32 0.01
C LEU A 57 10.68 -0.57 -1.06
N SER A 58 11.33 0.01 -2.07
CA SER A 58 12.07 -0.74 -3.09
C SER A 58 13.15 -1.65 -2.48
N TRP A 59 13.91 -1.13 -1.52
CA TRP A 59 14.89 -1.94 -0.77
C TRP A 59 14.24 -3.07 0.00
N ILE A 60 13.16 -2.80 0.74
CA ILE A 60 12.43 -3.84 1.51
C ILE A 60 11.94 -4.95 0.61
N LEU A 61 11.37 -4.61 -0.55
CA LEU A 61 10.88 -5.58 -1.53
C LEU A 61 12.03 -6.45 -2.07
N CYS A 62 13.18 -5.84 -2.41
CA CYS A 62 14.38 -6.58 -2.82
C CYS A 62 14.88 -7.54 -1.73
N TRP A 63 14.98 -7.07 -0.48
CA TRP A 63 15.40 -7.89 0.66
C TRP A 63 14.41 -9.01 0.96
N PHE A 64 13.11 -8.76 0.79
CA PHE A 64 12.08 -9.77 0.95
C PHE A 64 12.21 -10.88 -0.09
N GLU A 65 12.41 -10.56 -1.38
CA GLU A 65 12.64 -11.58 -2.41
C GLU A 65 13.88 -12.42 -2.08
N ALA A 66 14.98 -11.78 -1.68
CA ALA A 66 16.22 -12.46 -1.32
C ALA A 66 16.08 -13.35 -0.08
N ALA A 67 15.36 -12.90 0.95
CA ALA A 67 15.21 -13.62 2.21
C ALA A 67 14.14 -14.73 2.15
N SER A 68 13.07 -14.52 1.38
CA SER A 68 11.95 -15.47 1.29
C SER A 68 12.08 -16.46 0.14
N GLY A 69 12.90 -16.16 -0.87
CA GLY A 69 12.96 -16.90 -2.13
C GLY A 69 11.73 -16.73 -3.01
N LEU A 70 10.80 -15.84 -2.63
CA LEU A 70 9.62 -15.50 -3.42
C LEU A 70 9.94 -14.39 -4.42
N ARG A 71 9.09 -14.25 -5.44
CA ARG A 71 9.23 -13.22 -6.47
C ARG A 71 7.97 -12.37 -6.52
N ILE A 72 8.15 -11.06 -6.42
CA ILE A 72 7.10 -10.07 -6.52
C ILE A 72 6.70 -9.94 -7.99
N ASN A 73 5.39 -9.99 -8.24
CA ASN A 73 4.86 -9.81 -9.57
C ASN A 73 4.64 -8.33 -9.88
N LEU A 74 5.71 -7.63 -10.24
CA LEU A 74 5.68 -6.21 -10.60
C LEU A 74 4.71 -5.89 -11.76
N ALA A 75 4.40 -6.86 -12.62
CA ALA A 75 3.44 -6.68 -13.71
C ALA A 75 1.98 -6.61 -13.22
N LYS A 76 1.69 -7.20 -12.06
CA LYS A 76 0.41 -7.12 -11.33
C LYS A 76 0.40 -6.05 -10.25
N SER A 77 1.56 -5.64 -9.74
CA SER A 77 1.68 -4.58 -8.75
C SER A 77 1.39 -3.21 -9.36
N GLU A 78 0.72 -2.37 -8.59
CA GLU A 78 0.41 -0.99 -8.96
C GLU A 78 0.63 -0.03 -7.80
N ILE A 79 1.11 1.18 -8.09
CA ILE A 79 1.12 2.31 -7.16
C ILE A 79 -0.13 3.16 -7.43
N ILE A 80 -0.90 3.42 -6.38
CA ILE A 80 -2.15 4.17 -6.49
C ILE A 80 -1.98 5.48 -5.71
N PRO A 81 -1.94 6.65 -6.37
CA PRO A 81 -1.89 7.92 -5.67
C PRO A 81 -3.23 8.18 -4.96
N VAL A 82 -3.16 8.60 -3.70
CA VAL A 82 -4.33 9.03 -2.92
C VAL A 82 -4.27 10.55 -2.78
N GLY A 83 -5.06 11.26 -3.59
CA GLY A 83 -5.03 12.72 -3.68
C GLY A 83 -4.15 13.22 -4.84
N GLU A 84 -3.75 14.49 -4.78
CA GLU A 84 -2.79 15.07 -5.71
C GLU A 84 -1.37 14.71 -5.26
N VAL A 85 -0.65 13.99 -6.12
CA VAL A 85 0.70 13.51 -5.88
C VAL A 85 1.55 13.86 -7.10
N GLU A 86 2.51 14.75 -6.91
CA GLU A 86 3.52 15.06 -7.92
C GLU A 86 4.48 13.86 -8.10
N GLU A 87 5.10 13.74 -9.27
CA GLU A 87 6.14 12.72 -9.54
C GLU A 87 5.71 11.24 -9.39
N ILE A 88 4.40 10.93 -9.42
CA ILE A 88 3.90 9.55 -9.30
C ILE A 88 4.51 8.58 -10.33
N LEU A 89 4.84 9.07 -11.52
CA LEU A 89 5.48 8.26 -12.57
C LEU A 89 6.91 7.88 -12.20
N GLU A 90 7.68 8.78 -11.58
CA GLU A 90 9.04 8.48 -11.12
C GLU A 90 9.01 7.43 -10.02
N MET A 91 8.09 7.57 -9.06
CA MET A 91 7.89 6.62 -7.97
C MET A 91 7.47 5.22 -8.48
N ALA A 92 6.62 5.17 -9.50
CA ALA A 92 6.24 3.91 -10.13
C ALA A 92 7.43 3.23 -10.82
N VAL A 93 8.29 4.00 -11.48
CA VAL A 93 9.51 3.50 -12.12
C VAL A 93 10.49 2.97 -11.07
N GLU A 94 10.65 3.67 -9.95
CA GLU A 94 11.52 3.27 -8.84
C GLU A 94 11.10 1.93 -8.20
N LEU A 95 9.79 1.71 -8.08
CA LEU A 95 9.24 0.43 -7.63
C LEU A 95 9.15 -0.63 -8.73
N GLY A 96 9.29 -0.22 -10.00
CA GLY A 96 9.10 -1.08 -11.16
C GLY A 96 7.65 -1.51 -11.41
N CYS A 97 6.66 -0.78 -10.88
CA CYS A 97 5.24 -1.12 -10.97
C CYS A 97 4.47 -0.14 -11.87
N LYS A 98 3.17 -0.43 -12.11
CA LYS A 98 2.31 0.45 -12.90
C LYS A 98 1.65 1.53 -12.04
N VAL A 99 1.30 2.67 -12.62
CA VAL A 99 0.42 3.63 -11.93
C VAL A 99 -1.04 3.18 -12.08
N GLY A 100 -1.68 2.88 -10.95
CA GLY A 100 -3.10 2.58 -10.84
C GLY A 100 -3.94 3.83 -10.50
N LYS A 101 -5.26 3.66 -10.41
CA LYS A 101 -6.21 4.73 -10.05
C LYS A 101 -7.34 4.19 -9.19
N LEU A 102 -7.88 5.03 -8.31
CA LEU A 102 -9.11 4.72 -7.57
C LEU A 102 -10.37 4.96 -8.43
N PRO A 103 -11.45 4.18 -8.25
CA PRO A 103 -11.52 3.02 -7.38
C PRO A 103 -10.81 1.79 -7.97
N SER A 104 -10.02 1.07 -7.16
CA SER A 104 -9.36 -0.18 -7.55
C SER A 104 -10.03 -1.39 -6.89
N THR A 105 -9.56 -2.61 -7.13
CA THR A 105 -10.15 -3.82 -6.54
C THR A 105 -9.11 -4.59 -5.74
N TYR A 106 -9.43 -4.93 -4.50
CA TYR A 106 -8.63 -5.80 -3.65
C TYR A 106 -9.51 -6.91 -3.09
N LEU A 107 -9.15 -8.17 -3.38
CA LEU A 107 -9.94 -9.36 -2.98
C LEU A 107 -11.41 -9.31 -3.45
N GLY A 108 -11.67 -8.70 -4.61
CA GLY A 108 -13.03 -8.50 -5.13
C GLY A 108 -13.82 -7.37 -4.46
N LEU A 109 -13.21 -6.63 -3.53
CA LEU A 109 -13.80 -5.47 -2.89
C LEU A 109 -13.28 -4.17 -3.51
N PRO A 110 -14.17 -3.19 -3.80
CA PRO A 110 -13.74 -1.90 -4.31
C PRO A 110 -12.96 -1.13 -3.23
N LEU A 111 -11.75 -0.70 -3.59
CA LEU A 111 -10.93 0.22 -2.82
C LEU A 111 -11.21 1.64 -3.28
N GLY A 112 -11.60 2.50 -2.33
CA GLY A 112 -11.93 3.90 -2.60
C GLY A 112 -13.32 4.09 -3.20
N ALA A 113 -13.84 5.30 -3.03
CA ALA A 113 -15.04 5.75 -3.74
C ALA A 113 -14.60 6.57 -4.97
N PRO A 114 -15.31 6.52 -6.10
CA PRO A 114 -15.11 7.50 -7.16
C PRO A 114 -15.39 8.90 -6.57
N ASN A 115 -14.43 9.82 -6.69
CA ASN A 115 -14.56 11.20 -6.22
C ASN A 115 -15.68 11.92 -7.00
N LYS A 116 -16.91 11.79 -6.52
CA LYS A 116 -18.02 12.71 -6.77
C LYS A 116 -18.86 12.81 -5.50
N ALA A 117 -18.65 13.92 -4.79
CA ALA A 117 -19.48 14.43 -3.71
C ALA A 117 -19.56 13.58 -2.42
N GLY A 118 -19.61 14.28 -1.29
CA GLY A 118 -19.64 13.70 0.03
C GLY A 118 -20.79 12.71 0.23
N ALA A 119 -20.43 11.44 0.43
CA ALA A 119 -21.19 10.50 1.23
C ALA A 119 -20.26 9.33 1.58
N CYS A 120 -19.91 9.23 2.85
CA CYS A 120 -19.47 7.97 3.43
C CYS A 120 -20.63 6.97 3.25
N GLY A 121 -20.45 5.98 2.37
CA GLY A 121 -21.45 4.95 2.10
C GLY A 121 -20.79 3.68 1.61
N MET A 122 -20.72 2.66 2.49
CA MET A 122 -20.39 1.29 2.08
C MET A 122 -21.62 0.71 1.37
N GLY A 123 -21.57 0.60 0.04
CA GLY A 123 -22.56 -0.10 -0.76
C GLY A 123 -22.23 -1.59 -0.85
N TRP A 124 -23.03 -2.44 -0.22
CA TRP A 124 -23.00 -3.90 -0.42
C TRP A 124 -23.98 -4.26 -1.54
N LYS A 125 -23.54 -5.00 -2.57
CA LYS A 125 -24.45 -5.69 -3.49
C LYS A 125 -24.27 -7.19 -3.31
N LYS A 126 -25.30 -7.85 -2.76
CA LYS A 126 -25.39 -9.31 -2.67
C LYS A 126 -26.12 -9.82 -3.92
N GLY A 127 -25.56 -10.85 -4.56
CA GLY A 127 -26.29 -11.72 -5.49
C GLY A 127 -26.98 -12.84 -4.72
#